data_AF-S8F1H8-F1
#
_entry.id   AF-S8F1H8-F1
#
_cell.length_a   1.000
_cell.length_b   1.000
_cell.length_c   1.000
_cell.angle_alpha   90.00
_cell.angle_beta   90.00
_cell.angle_gamma   90.00
#
_symmetry.space_group_name_H-M   'P 1'
#
loop_
_entity.id
_entity.type
_entity.pdbx_description
1 polymer ?
#
loop_
_entity_poly.entity_id
_entity_poly.type
_entity_poly.pdbx_seq_one_letter_code
_entity_poly.pdbx_strand_id
1 'polypeptide(L)'
;MPPKTLPAFFLGVELATDQLRASIVDENLELVGVEHVDFDSELPEYQTHGGIFTTPGDAYTTPVEMWIKAFDLLMEKISKSYDPSRIRAIGGAAQHALVWWHASQMPQLQTLDPRLPIHAQIPLAAFTMQNTPVAQDTSAHTHALALEAALGGPDLMAAR
;
A
#
# COMPACT_ATOMS: atom_id res chain seq x y z
N MET A 1 12.70 -1.44 42.31
CA MET A 1 11.83 -0.61 41.46
C MET A 1 11.47 -1.45 40.24
N PRO A 2 10.18 -1.65 39.91
CA PRO A 2 9.84 -2.23 38.61
C PRO A 2 10.43 -1.34 37.50
N PRO A 3 10.90 -1.91 36.38
CA PRO A 3 11.41 -1.12 35.27
C PRO A 3 10.30 -0.16 34.81
N LYS A 4 10.62 1.12 34.69
CA LYS A 4 9.69 2.08 34.06
C LYS A 4 9.44 1.59 32.64
N THR A 5 8.19 1.22 32.34
CA THR A 5 7.76 0.91 30.99
C THR A 5 7.87 2.19 30.16
N LEU A 6 8.61 2.13 29.04
CA LEU A 6 8.64 3.24 28.08
C LEU A 6 7.22 3.43 27.50
N PRO A 7 6.80 4.68 27.20
CA PRO A 7 5.46 4.93 26.67
C PRO A 7 5.28 4.18 25.34
N ALA A 8 4.16 3.48 25.18
CA ALA A 8 3.85 2.70 23.99
C ALA A 8 3.46 3.60 22.81
N PHE A 9 3.76 3.13 21.59
CA PHE A 9 3.31 3.73 20.34
C PHE A 9 2.43 2.75 19.55
N PHE A 10 1.52 3.30 18.76
CA PHE A 10 0.69 2.57 17.81
C PHE A 10 0.83 3.23 16.44
N LEU A 11 1.14 2.44 15.42
CA LEU A 11 1.42 2.92 14.07
C LEU A 11 0.20 2.66 13.17
N GLY A 12 -0.37 3.71 12.60
CA GLY A 12 -1.31 3.63 11.48
C GLY A 12 -0.59 3.87 10.17
N VAL A 13 -0.77 3.00 9.18
CA VAL A 13 -0.22 3.15 7.82
C VAL A 13 -1.35 3.26 6.80
N GLU A 14 -1.29 4.24 5.90
CA GLU A 14 -2.27 4.44 4.85
C GLU A 14 -1.61 4.41 3.47
N LEU A 15 -2.02 3.47 2.63
CA LEU A 15 -1.70 3.48 1.20
C LEU A 15 -2.74 4.33 0.45
N ALA A 16 -2.41 5.59 0.20
CA ALA A 16 -3.19 6.50 -0.62
C ALA A 16 -2.82 6.37 -2.11
N THR A 17 -3.52 7.11 -2.99
CA THR A 17 -3.21 7.13 -4.42
C THR A 17 -1.84 7.73 -4.70
N ASP A 18 -1.51 8.83 -4.05
CA ASP A 18 -0.36 9.70 -4.33
C ASP A 18 0.84 9.47 -3.41
N GLN A 19 0.64 8.76 -2.30
CA GLN A 19 1.67 8.59 -1.27
C GLN A 19 1.34 7.44 -0.30
N LEU A 20 2.36 7.01 0.44
CA LEU A 20 2.23 6.10 1.59
C LEU A 20 2.46 6.90 2.87
N ARG A 21 1.49 6.90 3.80
CA ARG A 21 1.51 7.76 5.00
C ARG A 21 1.56 6.92 6.27
N ALA A 22 2.10 7.51 7.33
CA ALA A 22 2.08 6.97 8.67
C ALA A 22 1.60 8.02 9.67
N SER A 23 0.83 7.57 10.66
CA SER A 23 0.53 8.29 11.88
C SER A 23 0.98 7.45 13.08
N ILE A 24 1.61 8.11 14.06
CA ILE A 24 2.05 7.47 15.30
C ILE A 24 1.24 8.10 16.43
N VAL A 25 0.53 7.27 17.19
CA VAL A 25 -0.23 7.70 18.38
C VAL A 25 0.33 7.04 19.64
N ASP A 26 0.19 7.71 20.78
CA ASP A 26 0.58 7.16 22.09
C ASP A 26 -0.57 6.40 22.79
N GLU A 27 -0.35 5.98 24.03
CA GLU A 27 -1.33 5.27 24.87
C GLU A 27 -2.54 6.13 25.29
N ASN A 28 -2.45 7.45 25.13
CA ASN A 28 -3.56 8.37 25.35
C ASN A 28 -4.34 8.65 24.06
N LEU A 29 -3.99 7.99 22.95
CA LEU A 29 -4.52 8.22 21.60
C LEU A 29 -4.15 9.59 21.03
N GLU A 30 -3.10 10.22 21.56
CA GLU A 30 -2.62 11.51 21.06
C GLU A 30 -1.65 11.31 19.89
N LEU A 31 -1.79 12.14 18.85
CA LEU A 31 -0.90 12.12 17.69
C LEU A 31 0.48 12.65 18.08
N VAL A 32 1.49 11.78 18.05
CA VAL A 32 2.88 12.12 18.38
C VAL A 32 3.79 12.21 17.16
N GLY A 33 3.29 11.80 15.99
CA GLY A 33 4.11 11.73 14.79
C GLY A 33 3.35 11.49 13.51
N VAL A 34 3.89 12.02 12.42
CA VAL A 34 3.47 11.69 11.06
C VAL A 34 4.72 11.54 10.19
N GLU A 35 4.70 10.56 9.29
CA GLU A 35 5.70 10.37 8.25
C GLU A 35 4.96 10.06 6.95
N HIS A 36 5.58 10.32 5.80
CA HIS A 36 5.00 9.92 4.52
C HIS A 36 6.09 9.70 3.47
N VAL A 37 5.74 9.03 2.38
CA VAL A 37 6.53 8.92 1.16
C VAL A 37 5.66 9.37 0.00
N ASP A 38 5.99 10.52 -0.56
CA ASP A 38 5.33 11.04 -1.77
C ASP A 38 5.85 10.30 -3.01
N PHE A 39 4.97 9.68 -3.78
CA PHE A 39 5.37 8.77 -4.85
C PHE A 39 6.10 9.50 -6.00
N ASP A 40 5.60 10.66 -6.41
CA ASP A 40 6.15 11.36 -7.57
C ASP A 40 7.51 12.00 -7.27
N SER A 41 7.66 12.59 -6.08
CA SER A 41 8.88 13.32 -5.71
C SER A 41 9.97 12.42 -5.11
N GLU A 42 9.61 11.35 -4.40
CA GLU A 42 10.59 10.48 -3.73
C GLU A 42 10.87 9.18 -4.48
N LEU A 43 10.01 8.80 -5.42
CA LEU A 43 10.20 7.62 -6.28
C LEU A 43 10.06 7.99 -7.78
N PRO A 44 10.77 9.03 -8.27
CA PRO A 44 10.58 9.58 -9.62
C PRO A 44 10.89 8.58 -10.75
N GLU A 45 11.64 7.51 -10.47
CA GLU A 45 11.93 6.43 -11.42
C GLU A 45 10.68 5.69 -11.92
N TYR A 46 9.57 5.72 -11.18
CA TYR A 46 8.30 5.11 -11.60
C TYR A 46 7.46 6.03 -12.49
N GLN A 47 7.85 7.30 -12.64
CA GLN A 47 7.27 8.26 -13.59
C GLN A 47 5.75 8.45 -13.43
N THR A 48 5.25 8.34 -12.20
CA THR A 48 3.85 8.60 -11.89
C THR A 48 3.54 10.10 -11.87
N HIS A 49 2.26 10.41 -12.00
CA HIS A 49 1.69 11.74 -11.78
C HIS A 49 0.48 11.58 -10.85
N GLY A 50 0.54 12.15 -9.65
CA GLY A 50 -0.38 11.87 -8.56
C GLY A 50 -0.36 10.41 -8.12
N GLY A 51 0.79 9.73 -8.23
CA GLY A 51 0.92 8.29 -7.96
C GLY A 51 0.29 7.37 -9.02
N ILE A 52 -0.16 7.93 -10.15
CA ILE A 52 -0.77 7.18 -11.24
C ILE A 52 0.17 7.12 -12.44
N PHE A 53 0.35 5.93 -12.98
CA PHE A 53 1.04 5.64 -14.22
C PHE A 53 0.02 5.46 -15.36
N THR A 54 0.07 6.35 -16.33
CA THR A 54 -0.76 6.29 -17.54
C THR A 54 -0.01 5.57 -18.65
N THR A 55 -0.38 4.33 -18.94
CA THR A 55 0.03 3.66 -20.19
C THR A 55 -0.77 4.19 -21.38
N PRO A 56 -0.29 4.05 -22.64
CA PRO A 56 -1.12 4.33 -23.82
C PRO A 56 -2.42 3.51 -23.78
N GLY A 57 -3.57 4.18 -23.62
CA GLY A 57 -4.90 3.58 -23.46
C GLY A 57 -5.76 4.36 -22.45
N ASP A 58 -6.89 3.76 -22.04
CA ASP A 58 -7.85 4.36 -21.08
C ASP A 58 -7.63 3.91 -19.62
N ALA A 59 -6.62 3.07 -19.37
CA ALA A 59 -6.40 2.47 -18.06
C ALA A 59 -5.53 3.36 -17.16
N TYR A 60 -6.03 3.65 -15.96
CA TYR A 60 -5.27 4.33 -14.92
C TYR A 60 -4.66 3.27 -14.01
N THR A 61 -3.33 3.18 -13.99
CA THR A 61 -2.62 2.12 -13.27
C THR A 61 -1.58 2.68 -12.32
N THR A 62 -1.01 1.84 -11.47
CA THR A 62 0.13 2.18 -10.63
C THR A 62 1.05 0.97 -10.47
N PRO A 63 2.38 1.14 -10.42
CA PRO A 63 3.30 0.02 -10.23
C PRO A 63 3.20 -0.53 -8.81
N VAL A 64 3.00 -1.84 -8.66
CA VAL A 64 2.95 -2.50 -7.34
C VAL A 64 4.31 -2.40 -6.62
N GLU A 65 5.41 -2.48 -7.38
CA GLU A 65 6.77 -2.38 -6.84
C GLU A 65 7.02 -1.01 -6.17
N MET A 66 6.43 0.07 -6.71
CA MET A 66 6.53 1.41 -6.13
C MET A 66 6.00 1.43 -4.69
N TRP A 67 4.88 0.75 -4.42
CA TRP A 67 4.33 0.66 -3.06
C TRP A 67 5.24 -0.11 -2.11
N ILE A 68 5.90 -1.17 -2.59
CA ILE A 68 6.84 -1.97 -1.79
C ILE A 68 8.06 -1.13 -1.45
N LYS A 69 8.60 -0.39 -2.43
CA LYS A 69 9.74 0.50 -2.21
C LYS A 69 9.37 1.69 -1.30
N ALA A 70 8.17 2.25 -1.46
CA ALA A 70 7.65 3.28 -0.55
C ALA A 70 7.54 2.77 0.90
N PHE A 71 7.16 1.51 1.09
CA PHE A 71 7.10 0.91 2.42
C PHE A 71 8.49 0.80 3.05
N ASP A 72 9.52 0.37 2.31
CA ASP A 72 10.91 0.37 2.79
C ASP A 72 11.34 1.78 3.25
N LEU A 73 11.10 2.79 2.41
CA LEU A 73 11.45 4.19 2.72
C LEU A 73 10.68 4.72 3.94
N LEU A 74 9.38 4.43 4.05
CA LEU A 74 8.57 4.86 5.18
C LEU A 74 9.06 4.24 6.49
N MET A 75 9.37 2.94 6.49
CA MET A 75 9.92 2.27 7.66
C MET A 75 11.30 2.82 8.02
N GLU A 76 12.14 3.17 7.03
CA GLU A 76 13.41 3.84 7.26
C GLU A 76 13.22 5.20 7.94
N LYS A 77 12.31 6.06 7.43
CA LYS A 77 11.98 7.36 8.04
C LYS A 77 11.50 7.20 9.48
N ILE A 78 10.56 6.28 9.73
CA ILE A 78 10.06 5.99 11.08
C ILE A 78 11.20 5.54 11.99
N SER A 79 12.10 4.67 11.54
CA SER A 79 13.22 4.18 12.36
C SER A 79 14.23 5.25 12.75
N LYS A 80 14.34 6.33 11.96
CA LYS A 80 15.19 7.49 12.25
C LYS A 80 14.54 8.45 13.24
N SER A 81 13.22 8.59 13.17
CA SER A 81 12.43 9.53 13.99
C SER A 81 11.91 8.92 15.30
N TYR A 82 11.68 7.61 15.35
CA TYR A 82 11.02 6.90 16.45
C TYR A 82 11.73 5.59 16.78
N ASP A 83 11.67 5.16 18.04
CA ASP A 83 12.17 3.85 18.48
C ASP A 83 11.13 2.75 18.14
N PRO A 84 11.40 1.86 17.16
CA PRO A 84 10.44 0.85 16.74
C PRO A 84 10.11 -0.17 17.83
N SER A 85 10.99 -0.34 18.84
CA SER A 85 10.74 -1.26 19.96
C SER A 85 9.56 -0.84 20.85
N ARG A 86 9.11 0.42 20.71
CA ARG A 86 7.95 0.98 21.41
C ARG A 86 6.64 0.77 20.66
N ILE A 87 6.68 0.39 19.38
CA ILE A 87 5.48 0.12 18.57
C ILE A 87 4.85 -1.19 19.04
N ARG A 88 3.63 -1.12 19.58
CA ARG A 88 2.91 -2.29 20.14
C ARG A 88 1.92 -2.90 19.17
N ALA A 89 1.40 -2.12 18.24
CA ALA A 89 0.55 -2.61 17.17
C ALA A 89 0.71 -1.74 15.92
N ILE A 90 0.43 -2.35 14.78
CA ILE A 90 0.38 -1.70 13.47
C ILE A 90 -1.02 -1.96 12.91
N GLY A 91 -1.70 -0.89 12.52
CA GLY A 91 -2.94 -0.94 11.75
C GLY A 91 -2.72 -0.26 10.41
N GLY A 92 -3.63 -0.48 9.46
CA GLY A 92 -3.56 0.27 8.23
C GLY A 92 -4.82 0.25 7.39
N ALA A 93 -4.82 1.12 6.40
CA ALA A 93 -5.85 1.28 5.39
C ALA A 93 -5.19 1.40 4.02
N ALA A 94 -5.95 1.13 2.97
CA ALA A 94 -5.50 1.32 1.61
C ALA A 94 -6.65 1.83 0.75
N GLN A 95 -6.32 2.56 -0.30
CA GLN A 95 -7.21 2.77 -1.44
C GLN A 95 -7.64 1.42 -2.06
N HIS A 96 -8.47 1.46 -3.10
CA HIS A 96 -8.73 0.30 -3.95
C HIS A 96 -7.40 -0.16 -4.61
N ALA A 97 -6.70 -1.07 -3.91
CA ALA A 97 -5.39 -1.57 -4.25
C ALA A 97 -5.49 -3.08 -4.43
N LEU A 98 -5.52 -3.51 -5.68
CA LEU A 98 -5.57 -4.92 -6.04
C LEU A 98 -4.15 -5.38 -6.39
N VAL A 99 -3.76 -6.57 -5.93
CA VAL A 99 -2.43 -7.13 -6.18
C VAL A 99 -2.58 -8.58 -6.62
N TRP A 100 -2.04 -8.90 -7.80
CA TRP A 100 -2.15 -10.23 -8.41
C TRP A 100 -0.81 -10.93 -8.33
N TRP A 101 -0.73 -11.87 -7.39
CA TRP A 101 0.45 -12.72 -7.21
C TRP A 101 0.50 -13.81 -8.28
N HIS A 102 1.68 -14.01 -8.84
CA HIS A 102 1.97 -15.14 -9.70
C HIS A 102 2.13 -16.40 -8.85
N ALA A 103 1.23 -17.37 -9.04
CA ALA A 103 1.09 -18.54 -8.15
C ALA A 103 2.39 -19.33 -7.92
N SER A 104 3.28 -19.43 -8.91
CA SER A 104 4.55 -20.16 -8.80
C SER A 104 5.79 -19.29 -8.59
N GLN A 105 5.65 -17.96 -8.58
CA GLN A 105 6.77 -17.03 -8.41
C GLN A 105 6.62 -16.16 -7.15
N MET A 106 5.57 -16.40 -6.34
CA MET A 106 5.40 -15.76 -5.05
C MET A 106 6.54 -16.15 -4.10
N PRO A 107 7.31 -15.17 -3.58
CA PRO A 107 8.37 -15.45 -2.63
C PRO A 107 7.78 -15.90 -1.29
N GLN A 108 8.54 -16.72 -0.55
CA GLN A 108 8.18 -17.04 0.82
C GLN A 108 8.46 -15.83 1.71
N LEU A 109 7.43 -15.05 2.06
CA LEU A 109 7.59 -13.83 2.85
C LEU A 109 8.25 -14.07 4.22
N GLN A 110 8.10 -15.27 4.78
CA GLN A 110 8.73 -15.68 6.05
C GLN A 110 10.25 -15.88 5.95
N THR A 111 10.82 -15.93 4.75
CA THR A 111 12.26 -16.15 4.53
C THR A 111 13.00 -14.87 4.12
N LEU A 112 12.34 -13.71 4.18
CA LEU A 112 12.98 -12.43 3.90
C LEU A 112 14.13 -12.18 4.88
N ASP A 113 15.26 -11.71 4.34
CA ASP A 113 16.41 -11.28 5.12
C ASP A 113 16.13 -9.87 5.69
N PRO A 114 16.08 -9.70 7.02
CA PRO A 114 15.78 -8.40 7.64
C PRO A 114 16.89 -7.35 7.42
N ARG A 115 18.03 -7.73 6.84
CA ARG A 115 19.14 -6.82 6.53
C ARG A 115 19.02 -6.19 5.14
N LEU A 116 18.07 -6.64 4.33
CA LEU A 116 17.87 -6.18 2.96
C LEU A 116 16.50 -5.48 2.84
N PRO A 117 16.39 -4.46 1.98
CA PRO A 117 15.08 -3.88 1.64
C PRO A 117 14.13 -4.92 1.06
N ILE A 118 12.83 -4.79 1.30
CA ILE A 118 11.81 -5.72 0.80
C ILE A 118 11.72 -5.64 -0.73
N HIS A 119 11.78 -4.44 -1.31
CA HIS A 119 11.68 -4.28 -2.77
C HIS A 119 12.80 -5.02 -3.53
N ALA A 120 13.98 -5.17 -2.91
CA ALA A 120 15.09 -5.93 -3.49
C ALA A 120 14.89 -7.46 -3.42
N GLN A 121 13.96 -7.93 -2.60
CA GLN A 121 13.73 -9.35 -2.32
C GLN A 121 12.44 -9.89 -2.96
N ILE A 122 11.51 -9.02 -3.34
CA ILE A 122 10.28 -9.39 -4.05
C ILE A 122 10.46 -9.04 -5.54
N PRO A 123 10.81 -10.01 -6.39
CA PRO A 123 11.05 -9.73 -7.80
C PRO A 123 9.75 -9.33 -8.50
N LEU A 124 9.84 -8.47 -9.53
CA LEU A 124 8.69 -8.09 -10.38
C LEU A 124 7.94 -9.28 -10.99
N ALA A 125 8.63 -10.41 -11.20
CA ALA A 125 8.04 -11.64 -11.70
C ALA A 125 7.03 -12.28 -10.69
N ALA A 126 7.11 -11.93 -9.41
CA ALA A 126 6.15 -12.35 -8.40
C ALA A 126 4.73 -11.82 -8.67
N PHE A 127 4.57 -10.83 -9.55
CA PHE A 127 3.29 -10.23 -9.90
C PHE A 127 2.87 -10.60 -11.32
N THR A 128 1.63 -11.10 -11.47
CA THR A 128 1.02 -11.31 -12.79
C THR A 128 0.68 -9.98 -13.47
N MET A 129 0.29 -8.97 -12.67
CA MET A 129 0.09 -7.61 -13.14
C MET A 129 1.00 -6.68 -12.34
N GLN A 130 2.05 -6.19 -12.99
CA GLN A 130 3.04 -5.29 -12.38
C GLN A 130 2.47 -3.89 -12.16
N ASN A 131 1.63 -3.42 -13.09
CA ASN A 131 0.85 -2.20 -12.97
C ASN A 131 -0.61 -2.58 -12.71
N THR A 132 -1.11 -2.28 -11.52
CA THR A 132 -2.51 -2.56 -11.12
C THR A 132 -3.41 -1.38 -11.46
N PRO A 133 -4.68 -1.59 -11.84
CA PRO A 133 -5.65 -0.51 -11.88
C PRO A 133 -5.79 0.18 -10.52
N VAL A 134 -6.03 1.50 -10.55
CA VAL A 134 -6.34 2.32 -9.37
C VAL A 134 -7.85 2.62 -9.29
N ALA A 135 -8.30 3.27 -8.22
CA ALA A 135 -9.70 3.62 -8.03
C ALA A 135 -10.30 4.49 -9.15
N GLN A 136 -9.46 5.27 -9.83
CA GLN A 136 -9.81 6.13 -10.95
C GLN A 136 -9.97 5.35 -12.28
N ASP A 137 -9.60 4.07 -12.32
CA ASP A 137 -9.72 3.25 -13.51
C ASP A 137 -11.18 2.96 -13.86
N THR A 138 -11.56 3.25 -15.10
CA THR A 138 -12.92 2.98 -15.62
C THR A 138 -12.90 2.00 -16.78
N SER A 139 -11.74 1.38 -17.08
CA SER A 139 -11.55 0.50 -18.22
C SER A 139 -12.43 -0.75 -18.17
N ALA A 140 -12.81 -1.18 -16.97
CA ALA A 140 -13.68 -2.33 -16.73
C ALA A 140 -15.19 -2.01 -16.75
N HIS A 141 -15.62 -0.81 -17.14
CA HIS A 141 -17.03 -0.41 -17.06
C HIS A 141 -17.99 -1.37 -17.79
N THR A 142 -17.61 -1.87 -18.97
CA THR A 142 -18.42 -2.86 -19.71
C THR A 142 -18.59 -4.18 -18.96
N HIS A 143 -17.60 -4.58 -18.15
CA HIS A 143 -17.70 -5.76 -17.29
C HIS A 143 -18.63 -5.52 -16.11
N ALA A 144 -18.64 -4.31 -15.53
CA ALA A 144 -19.59 -3.93 -14.49
C ALA A 144 -21.05 -4.01 -14.99
N LEU A 145 -21.33 -3.48 -16.19
CA LEU A 145 -22.65 -3.58 -16.82
C LEU A 145 -23.06 -5.04 -17.09
N ALA A 146 -22.12 -5.89 -17.52
CA ALA A 146 -22.39 -7.31 -17.73
C ALA A 146 -22.73 -8.03 -16.41
N LEU A 147 -22.05 -7.67 -15.31
CA LEU A 147 -22.34 -8.20 -13.98
C LEU A 147 -23.72 -7.77 -13.47
N GLU A 148 -24.07 -6.50 -13.59
CA GLU A 148 -25.41 -5.98 -13.26
C GLU A 148 -26.50 -6.73 -14.04
N ALA A 149 -26.34 -6.87 -15.35
CA ALA A 149 -27.27 -7.59 -16.20
C ALA A 149 -27.43 -9.06 -15.78
N ALA A 150 -26.34 -9.76 -15.48
CA ALA A 150 -26.36 -11.14 -14.99
C ALA A 150 -27.06 -11.28 -13.63
N LEU A 151 -27.05 -10.23 -12.82
CA LEU A 151 -27.71 -10.17 -11.51
C LEU A 151 -29.19 -9.71 -11.58
N GLY A 152 -29.72 -9.45 -12.77
CA GLY A 152 -31.10 -9.04 -13.01
C GLY A 152 -31.31 -7.53 -13.14
N GLY A 153 -30.24 -6.76 -13.35
CA GLY A 153 -30.25 -5.31 -13.42
C GLY A 153 -29.84 -4.65 -12.09
N PRO A 154 -29.55 -3.33 -12.11
CA PRO A 154 -28.98 -2.61 -10.97
C PRO A 154 -29.88 -2.64 -9.73
N ASP A 155 -31.20 -2.52 -9.89
CA ASP A 155 -32.15 -2.52 -8.75
C ASP A 155 -32.16 -3.87 -8.01
N LEU A 156 -32.17 -4.98 -8.76
CA LEU A 156 -32.13 -6.33 -8.16
C LEU A 156 -30.75 -6.67 -7.59
N MET A 157 -29.68 -6.10 -8.13
CA MET A 157 -28.33 -6.21 -7.55
C MET A 157 -28.25 -5.49 -6.20
N ALA A 158 -28.74 -4.24 -6.12
CA ALA A 158 -28.66 -3.41 -4.92
C ALA A 158 -29.54 -3.91 -3.76
N ALA A 159 -30.60 -4.68 -4.04
CA ALA A 159 -31.51 -5.22 -3.04
C ALA A 159 -31.02 -6.52 -2.35
N ARG A 160 -29.87 -7.07 -2.75
CA ARG A 160 -29.25 -8.27 -2.14
C ARG A 160 -28.35 -7.89 -0.97
#